data_AF-A0AAV1YW82-F1
#
_entry.id   AF-A0AAV1YW82-F1
#
_cell.length_a   1.000
_cell.length_b   1.000
_cell.length_c   1.000
_cell.angle_alpha   90.00
_cell.angle_beta   90.00
_cell.angle_gamma   90.00
#
_symmetry.space_group_name_H-M   'P 1'
#
loop_
_entity.id
_entity.type
_entity.pdbx_description
1 polymer ?
#
loop_
_entity_poly.entity_id
_entity_poly.type
_entity_poly.pdbx_seq_one_letter_code
_entity_poly.pdbx_strand_id
1 'polypeptide(L)'
;CNPLFTLVQQRRGVILPSSASLTRASNIEELHKRLQEKINELQAKRKGCGNKDPTVKKKLKTREKKLKHKKNVVLAQVNEAEMQTKSLSAKKKKTEEKQVYNKDGKIIYSKLEFSENGMEEKKKSEFSGKKYKKLLKKAEEKKEKIQKLKEVDPEKATTVEEKEKWKKAILKSENVKIKDNPELLKKSLKRQEKIKKKKAKVWKDRVEHTETRKQAKQEKRSKNIQKRKKDKLDNKIKRAKKKGRVIPGF
;
A
#
# COMPACT_ATOMS: atom_id res chain seq x y z
N CYS A 1 -42.98 2.18 -30.45
CA CYS A 1 -43.10 0.75 -30.78
C CYS A 1 -42.28 -0.08 -29.79
N ASN A 2 -42.95 -0.87 -28.95
CA ASN A 2 -42.36 -2.03 -28.27
C ASN A 2 -42.53 -3.24 -29.21
N PRO A 3 -41.63 -4.23 -29.20
CA PRO A 3 -41.73 -5.24 -28.13
C PRO A 3 -40.40 -5.81 -27.60
N LEU A 4 -40.46 -6.11 -26.30
CA LEU A 4 -39.98 -7.32 -25.61
C LEU A 4 -39.43 -8.45 -26.49
N PHE A 5 -38.22 -8.95 -26.18
CA PHE A 5 -38.05 -10.37 -25.85
C PHE A 5 -36.72 -10.67 -25.15
N THR A 6 -36.81 -11.31 -24.00
CA THR A 6 -35.74 -11.94 -23.23
C THR A 6 -35.31 -13.25 -23.90
N LEU A 7 -34.02 -13.55 -24.00
CA LEU A 7 -33.56 -14.94 -24.07
C LEU A 7 -32.30 -15.16 -23.24
N VAL A 8 -32.50 -15.85 -22.12
CA VAL A 8 -31.50 -16.52 -21.31
C VAL A 8 -30.84 -17.60 -22.18
N GLN A 9 -29.61 -17.35 -22.63
CA GLN A 9 -28.86 -18.37 -23.34
C GLN A 9 -28.22 -19.31 -22.31
N GLN A 10 -28.74 -20.53 -22.29
CA GLN A 10 -28.25 -21.68 -21.55
C GLN A 10 -26.74 -21.83 -21.73
N ARG A 11 -26.03 -22.04 -20.62
CA ARG A 11 -24.69 -22.63 -20.63
C ARG A 11 -24.80 -24.05 -21.18
N ARG A 12 -24.69 -24.20 -22.50
CA ARG A 12 -24.34 -25.49 -23.10
C ARG A 12 -22.92 -25.78 -22.65
N GLY A 13 -22.78 -26.75 -21.74
CA GLY A 13 -21.51 -27.40 -21.51
C GLY A 13 -21.03 -27.92 -22.86
N VAL A 14 -19.87 -27.45 -23.31
CA VAL A 14 -19.17 -28.08 -24.43
C VAL A 14 -18.77 -29.46 -23.92
N ILE A 15 -19.58 -30.45 -24.27
CA ILE A 15 -19.19 -31.85 -24.19
C ILE A 15 -17.98 -31.95 -25.11
N LEU A 16 -16.80 -32.10 -24.49
CA LEU A 16 -15.58 -32.50 -25.20
C LEU A 16 -15.95 -33.73 -26.03
N PRO A 17 -15.61 -33.78 -27.33
CA PRO A 17 -15.84 -34.99 -28.09
C PRO A 17 -15.12 -36.13 -27.36
N SER A 18 -15.91 -37.11 -26.94
CA SER A 18 -15.43 -38.40 -26.48
C SER A 18 -14.36 -38.87 -27.47
N SER A 19 -13.20 -39.24 -26.94
CA SER A 19 -12.08 -39.80 -27.69
C SER A 19 -12.55 -41.09 -28.38
N ALA A 20 -13.12 -40.95 -29.57
CA ALA A 20 -13.38 -42.05 -30.47
C ALA A 20 -12.03 -42.67 -30.84
N SER A 21 -11.75 -43.83 -30.26
CA SER A 21 -10.84 -44.88 -30.73
C SER A 21 -9.53 -44.41 -31.37
N LEU A 22 -8.52 -44.11 -30.55
CA LEU A 22 -7.14 -44.21 -30.99
C LEU A 22 -6.73 -45.69 -30.93
N THR A 23 -6.50 -46.30 -32.08
CA THR A 23 -5.91 -47.64 -32.18
C THR A 23 -4.58 -47.68 -31.40
N ARG A 24 -4.34 -48.79 -30.67
CA ARG A 24 -3.08 -49.03 -29.95
C ARG A 24 -1.93 -48.94 -30.96
N ALA A 25 -0.91 -48.13 -30.67
CA ALA A 25 0.25 -47.98 -31.55
C ALA A 25 0.88 -49.35 -31.80
N SER A 26 1.22 -49.63 -33.06
CA SER A 26 1.74 -50.93 -33.48
C SER A 26 3.22 -51.10 -33.13
N ASN A 27 3.97 -49.99 -33.09
CA ASN A 27 5.40 -49.96 -32.80
C ASN A 27 5.79 -48.76 -31.92
N ILE A 28 6.89 -48.86 -31.16
CA ILE A 28 7.38 -47.84 -30.23
C ILE A 28 7.75 -46.55 -30.97
N GLU A 29 8.32 -46.67 -32.17
CA GLU A 29 8.67 -45.53 -33.01
C GLU A 29 7.44 -44.72 -33.46
N GLU A 30 6.35 -45.42 -33.76
CA GLU A 30 5.07 -44.81 -34.12
C GLU A 30 4.50 -44.01 -32.94
N LEU A 31 4.61 -44.56 -31.73
CA LEU A 31 4.21 -43.89 -30.50
C LEU A 31 5.05 -42.62 -30.25
N HIS A 32 6.37 -42.70 -30.42
CA HIS A 32 7.26 -41.55 -30.28
C HIS A 32 6.95 -40.44 -31.30
N LYS A 33 6.73 -40.79 -32.57
CA LYS A 33 6.33 -39.83 -33.60
C LYS A 33 5.00 -39.15 -33.26
N ARG A 34 3.99 -39.94 -32.87
CA ARG A 34 2.67 -39.41 -32.44
C ARG A 34 2.79 -38.47 -31.23
N LEU A 35 3.62 -38.83 -30.24
CA LEU A 35 3.88 -37.98 -29.08
C LEU A 35 4.55 -36.67 -29.50
N GLN A 36 5.54 -36.74 -30.38
CA GLN A 36 6.32 -35.59 -30.84
C GLN A 36 5.45 -34.63 -31.67
N GLU A 37 4.60 -35.16 -32.54
CA GLU A 37 3.57 -34.40 -33.26
C GLU A 37 2.58 -33.74 -32.29
N LYS A 38 2.13 -34.46 -31.26
CA LYS A 38 1.22 -33.91 -30.26
C LYS A 38 1.84 -32.77 -29.45
N ILE A 39 3.11 -32.92 -29.07
CA ILE A 39 3.88 -31.88 -28.40
C ILE A 39 4.04 -30.67 -29.32
N ASN A 40 4.37 -30.89 -30.60
CA ASN A 40 4.49 -29.83 -31.59
C ASN A 40 3.16 -29.09 -31.81
N GLU A 41 2.04 -29.80 -31.85
CA GLU A 41 0.70 -29.21 -31.95
C GLU A 41 0.38 -28.32 -30.73
N LEU A 42 0.67 -28.80 -29.52
CA LEU A 42 0.50 -28.04 -28.28
C LEU A 42 1.44 -26.83 -28.19
N GLN A 43 2.67 -26.97 -28.67
CA GLN A 43 3.64 -25.88 -28.74
C GLN A 43 3.25 -24.85 -29.81
N ALA A 44 2.75 -25.27 -30.97
CA ALA A 44 2.24 -24.40 -32.01
C ALA A 44 0.99 -23.64 -31.54
N LYS A 45 0.06 -24.31 -30.85
CA LYS A 45 -1.08 -23.67 -30.16
C LYS A 45 -0.62 -22.65 -29.12
N ARG A 46 0.45 -22.93 -28.38
CA ARG A 46 1.10 -21.97 -27.46
C ARG A 46 1.83 -20.82 -28.17
N LYS A 47 2.38 -21.04 -29.36
CA LYS A 47 3.03 -19.99 -30.18
C LYS A 47 2.00 -19.10 -30.89
N GLY A 48 0.85 -19.64 -31.27
CA GLY A 48 -0.32 -18.90 -31.79
C GLY A 48 -1.05 -18.09 -30.71
N CYS A 49 -1.09 -18.57 -29.47
CA CYS A 49 -1.39 -17.75 -28.28
C CYS A 49 -0.11 -17.28 -27.61
N GLY A 50 0.82 -16.74 -28.42
CA GLY A 50 2.01 -16.09 -27.90
C GLY A 50 1.59 -15.06 -26.85
N ASN A 51 2.01 -15.29 -25.61
CA ASN A 51 2.03 -14.34 -24.50
C ASN A 51 2.89 -13.12 -24.88
N LYS A 52 2.51 -12.40 -25.93
CA LYS A 52 3.08 -11.15 -26.43
C LYS A 52 2.17 -9.98 -26.09
N ASP A 53 1.03 -10.22 -25.45
CA ASP A 53 0.17 -9.16 -24.96
C ASP A 53 0.87 -8.44 -23.78
N PRO A 54 1.35 -7.19 -23.96
CA PRO A 54 2.10 -6.47 -22.94
C PRO A 54 1.28 -6.30 -21.65
N THR A 55 -0.05 -6.39 -21.73
CA THR A 55 -0.96 -6.31 -20.60
C THR A 55 -0.85 -7.53 -19.67
N VAL A 56 -0.69 -8.74 -20.21
CA VAL A 56 -0.59 -9.99 -19.44
C VAL A 56 0.78 -10.09 -18.75
N LYS A 57 1.87 -9.74 -19.46
CA LYS A 57 3.21 -9.64 -18.86
C LYS A 57 3.25 -8.60 -17.73
N LYS A 58 2.61 -7.44 -17.92
CA LYS A 58 2.48 -6.41 -16.87
C LYS A 58 1.71 -6.94 -15.65
N LYS A 59 0.59 -7.66 -15.85
CA LYS A 59 -0.22 -8.27 -14.78
C LYS A 59 0.56 -9.33 -13.98
N LEU A 60 1.34 -10.17 -14.66
CA LEU A 60 2.21 -11.17 -14.01
C LEU A 60 3.30 -10.49 -13.17
N LYS A 61 3.99 -9.48 -13.72
CA LYS A 61 4.99 -8.70 -12.98
C LYS A 61 4.40 -7.96 -11.78
N THR A 62 3.19 -7.40 -11.89
CA THR A 62 2.53 -6.77 -10.73
C THR A 62 2.13 -7.78 -9.67
N ARG A 63 1.64 -8.97 -10.08
CA ARG A 63 1.28 -10.04 -9.15
C ARG A 63 2.50 -10.56 -8.39
N GLU A 64 3.63 -10.71 -9.06
CA GLU A 64 4.89 -11.14 -8.45
C GLU A 64 5.42 -10.10 -7.44
N LYS A 65 5.39 -8.81 -7.77
CA LYS A 65 5.75 -7.73 -6.84
C LYS A 65 4.84 -7.70 -5.61
N LYS A 66 3.53 -7.91 -5.78
CA LYS A 66 2.57 -8.00 -4.65
C LYS A 66 2.84 -9.20 -3.75
N LEU A 67 3.18 -10.35 -4.33
CA LEU A 67 3.57 -11.54 -3.57
C LEU A 67 4.85 -11.33 -2.78
N LYS A 68 5.89 -10.71 -3.38
CA LYS A 68 7.13 -10.37 -2.68
C LYS A 68 6.89 -9.38 -1.53
N HIS A 69 6.09 -8.34 -1.76
CA HIS A 69 5.73 -7.39 -0.70
C HIS A 69 4.95 -8.04 0.44
N LYS A 70 3.97 -8.92 0.13
CA LYS A 70 3.22 -9.66 1.14
C LYS A 70 4.12 -10.59 1.96
N LYS A 71 5.07 -11.27 1.33
CA LYS A 71 6.08 -12.09 2.01
C LYS A 71 6.95 -11.24 2.96
N ASN A 72 7.44 -10.09 2.50
CA ASN A 72 8.27 -9.20 3.31
C ASN A 72 7.51 -8.60 4.50
N VAL A 73 6.23 -8.26 4.33
CA VAL A 73 5.38 -7.77 5.44
C VAL A 73 5.13 -8.85 6.48
N VAL A 74 4.86 -10.09 6.05
CA VAL A 74 4.71 -11.22 6.98
C VAL A 74 6.03 -11.49 7.71
N LEU A 75 7.16 -11.46 7.01
CA LEU A 75 8.48 -11.63 7.62
C LEU A 75 8.79 -10.51 8.64
N ALA A 76 8.44 -9.26 8.32
CA ALA A 76 8.59 -8.13 9.25
C ALA A 76 7.69 -8.28 10.48
N GLN A 77 6.45 -8.76 10.32
CA GLN A 77 5.54 -9.02 11.45
C GLN A 77 6.01 -10.16 12.35
N VAL A 78 6.58 -11.23 11.77
CA VAL A 78 7.17 -12.33 12.54
C VAL A 78 8.40 -11.83 13.30
N ASN A 79 9.26 -11.04 12.66
CA ASN A 79 10.43 -10.43 13.33
C ASN A 79 10.02 -9.43 14.44
N GLU A 80 9.00 -8.60 14.21
CA GLU A 80 8.46 -7.69 15.23
C GLU A 80 7.84 -8.47 16.41
N ALA A 81 7.14 -9.58 16.14
CA ALA A 81 6.60 -10.46 17.17
C ALA A 81 7.72 -11.15 17.99
N GLU A 82 8.79 -11.60 17.35
CA GLU A 82 9.97 -12.17 18.02
C GLU A 82 10.74 -11.14 18.86
N MET A 83 10.78 -9.87 18.44
CA MET A 83 11.34 -8.79 19.26
C MET A 83 10.43 -8.43 20.45
N GLN A 84 9.11 -8.56 20.30
CA GLN A 84 8.16 -8.32 21.38
C GLN A 84 8.14 -9.45 22.41
N THR A 85 8.32 -10.72 22.01
CA THR A 85 8.44 -11.83 22.97
C THR A 85 9.77 -11.81 23.74
N LYS A 86 10.86 -11.31 23.16
CA LYS A 86 12.14 -11.11 23.86
C LYS A 86 12.12 -9.93 24.83
N SER A 87 11.38 -8.86 24.54
CA SER A 87 11.29 -7.67 25.41
C SER A 87 10.35 -7.79 26.61
N LEU A 88 9.47 -8.80 26.65
CA LEU A 88 8.64 -9.09 27.83
C LEU A 88 9.36 -9.90 28.93
N SER A 89 10.57 -10.42 28.67
CA SER A 89 11.39 -11.12 29.68
C SER A 89 12.37 -10.21 30.43
N ALA A 90 12.56 -8.96 30.00
CA ALA A 90 13.55 -8.04 30.53
C ALA A 90 12.90 -6.79 31.14
N LYS A 91 12.21 -6.94 32.27
CA LYS A 91 11.84 -5.79 33.11
C LYS A 91 11.93 -6.13 34.59
N LYS A 92 13.16 -6.20 35.10
CA LYS A 92 13.48 -5.93 36.51
C LYS A 92 14.93 -5.44 36.64
N LYS A 93 15.06 -4.35 37.41
CA LYS A 93 16.25 -3.74 38.02
C LYS A 93 17.07 -2.73 37.19
N LYS A 94 16.91 -1.46 37.57
CA LYS A 94 17.95 -0.43 37.58
C LYS A 94 19.03 -0.84 38.58
N THR A 95 20.30 -0.79 38.18
CA THR A 95 21.48 -0.47 39.02
C THR A 95 22.74 -0.48 38.15
N GLU A 96 23.45 0.65 38.20
CA GLU A 96 24.91 0.84 38.11
C GLU A 96 25.67 0.40 36.84
N GLU A 97 26.31 1.39 36.22
CA GLU A 97 27.25 1.27 35.12
C GLU A 97 28.49 0.48 35.57
N LYS A 98 28.68 -0.73 35.03
CA LYS A 98 29.95 -1.45 35.12
C LYS A 98 30.68 -1.34 33.80
N GLN A 99 31.85 -0.71 33.82
CA GLN A 99 32.82 -0.78 32.74
C GLN A 99 33.31 -2.23 32.62
N VAL A 100 33.01 -2.87 31.50
CA VAL A 100 33.48 -4.23 31.21
C VAL A 100 34.88 -4.12 30.59
N TYR A 101 35.92 -4.19 31.41
CA TYR A 101 37.28 -4.46 30.94
C TYR A 101 37.70 -5.86 31.40
N ASN A 102 38.03 -6.72 30.45
CA ASN A 102 38.60 -8.03 30.74
C ASN A 102 40.08 -7.88 31.09
N LYS A 103 40.43 -8.17 32.35
CA LYS A 103 41.84 -8.23 32.80
C LYS A 103 42.59 -9.44 32.20
N ASP A 104 41.88 -10.43 31.64
CA ASP A 104 42.43 -11.73 31.27
C ASP A 104 42.71 -11.92 29.77
N GLY A 105 42.73 -10.85 28.96
CA GLY A 105 43.12 -10.90 27.54
C GLY A 105 42.23 -11.74 26.61
N LYS A 106 41.13 -12.33 27.11
CA LYS A 106 40.19 -13.12 26.30
C LYS A 106 39.26 -12.20 25.51
N ILE A 107 39.25 -12.35 24.18
CA ILE A 107 38.41 -11.60 23.25
C ILE A 107 36.95 -12.07 23.43
N ILE A 108 36.10 -11.21 24.01
CA ILE A 108 34.65 -11.46 24.10
C ILE A 108 33.96 -10.81 22.91
N TYR A 109 33.25 -11.62 22.11
CA TYR A 109 32.39 -11.17 21.00
C TYR A 109 31.05 -10.61 21.51
N SER A 110 31.10 -9.62 22.41
CA SER A 110 29.92 -8.80 22.69
C SER A 110 29.70 -7.89 21.49
N LYS A 111 28.43 -7.67 21.08
CA LYS A 111 28.09 -6.73 20.02
C LYS A 111 28.51 -5.34 20.50
N LEU A 112 29.71 -4.91 20.09
CA LEU A 112 30.17 -3.54 20.29
C LEU A 112 29.21 -2.63 19.53
N GLU A 113 28.26 -2.06 20.26
CA GLU A 113 27.52 -0.90 19.80
C GLU A 113 28.46 0.28 19.98
N PHE A 114 29.04 0.75 18.87
CA PHE A 114 29.66 2.06 18.85
C PHE A 114 28.56 3.07 19.15
N SER A 115 28.44 3.46 20.42
CA SER A 115 27.60 4.57 20.81
C SER A 115 28.12 5.78 20.06
N GLU A 116 27.29 6.29 19.15
CA GLU A 116 27.48 7.51 18.36
C GLU A 116 27.49 8.75 19.28
N ASN A 117 28.21 8.72 20.39
CA ASN A 117 28.27 9.81 21.37
C ASN A 117 29.34 10.85 20.97
N GLY A 118 30.00 10.64 19.83
CA GLY A 118 30.98 11.55 19.25
C GLY A 118 30.60 12.09 17.86
N MET A 119 29.44 11.73 17.28
CA MET A 119 28.93 12.52 16.16
C MET A 119 28.31 13.77 16.76
N GLU A 120 29.11 14.85 16.79
CA GLU A 120 28.61 16.21 17.02
C GLU A 120 27.25 16.37 16.32
N GLU A 121 26.21 16.78 17.06
CA GLU A 121 24.90 16.99 16.48
C GLU A 121 25.04 17.80 15.20
N LYS A 122 24.72 17.19 14.04
CA LYS A 122 24.83 17.85 12.73
C LYS A 122 24.25 19.24 12.84
N LYS A 123 25.09 20.27 12.70
CA LYS A 123 24.74 21.67 12.95
C LYS A 123 23.39 21.99 12.30
N LYS A 124 22.35 22.20 13.12
CA LYS A 124 21.00 22.48 12.64
C LYS A 124 20.90 23.97 12.36
N SER A 125 20.76 24.35 11.09
CA SER A 125 20.50 25.75 10.75
C SER A 125 19.13 26.22 11.24
N GLU A 126 18.99 27.52 11.48
CA GLU A 126 17.71 28.15 11.87
C GLU A 126 16.56 27.90 10.88
N PHE A 127 16.93 27.66 9.61
CA PHE A 127 16.06 27.32 8.49
C PHE A 127 16.07 25.82 8.14
N SER A 128 16.36 24.97 9.11
CA SER A 128 16.28 23.52 8.98
C SER A 128 14.88 22.97 9.33
N GLY A 129 14.58 21.78 8.82
CA GLY A 129 13.39 21.02 9.19
C GLY A 129 12.20 21.11 8.22
N LYS A 130 11.03 20.68 8.70
CA LYS A 130 9.78 20.50 7.92
C LYS A 130 8.62 21.40 8.41
N LYS A 131 8.87 22.30 9.37
CA LYS A 131 7.86 23.21 9.95
C LYS A 131 7.67 24.44 9.04
N TYR A 132 7.23 24.24 7.80
CA TYR A 132 7.24 25.26 6.75
C TYR A 132 6.52 26.58 7.11
N LYS A 133 5.47 26.56 7.94
CA LYS A 133 4.82 27.78 8.45
C LYS A 133 5.76 28.63 9.31
N LYS A 134 6.51 27.99 10.20
CA LYS A 134 7.48 28.68 11.07
C LYS A 134 8.67 29.19 10.26
N LEU A 135 9.15 28.40 9.29
CA LEU A 135 10.22 28.84 8.39
C LEU A 135 9.78 30.03 7.53
N LEU A 136 8.53 30.07 7.08
CA LEU A 136 8.02 31.18 6.29
C LEU A 136 8.02 32.49 7.10
N LYS A 137 7.48 32.45 8.33
CA LYS A 137 7.51 33.60 9.25
C LYS A 137 8.93 34.10 9.49
N LYS A 138 9.86 33.20 9.81
CA LYS A 138 11.27 33.56 9.99
C LYS A 138 11.90 34.19 8.73
N ALA A 139 11.56 33.70 7.55
CA ALA A 139 12.07 34.25 6.30
C ALA A 139 11.50 35.65 6.02
N GLU A 140 10.22 35.88 6.32
CA GLU A 140 9.55 37.18 6.20
C GLU A 140 10.11 38.17 7.22
N GLU A 141 10.19 37.80 8.50
CA GLU A 141 10.78 38.61 9.58
C GLU A 141 12.23 39.02 9.27
N LYS A 142 13.05 38.12 8.71
CA LYS A 142 14.43 38.47 8.32
C LYS A 142 14.47 39.48 7.17
N LYS A 143 13.61 39.31 6.16
CA LYS A 143 13.52 40.25 5.04
C LYS A 143 13.07 41.64 5.52
N GLU A 144 12.06 41.69 6.39
CA GLU A 144 11.57 42.95 6.96
C GLU A 144 12.65 43.64 7.80
N LYS A 145 13.42 42.90 8.60
CA LYS A 145 14.54 43.45 9.37
C LYS A 145 15.61 44.08 8.48
N ILE A 146 15.99 43.40 7.40
CA ILE A 146 16.97 43.92 6.44
C ILE A 146 16.41 45.15 5.71
N GLN A 147 15.13 45.15 5.32
CA GLN A 147 14.48 46.30 4.69
C GLN A 147 14.46 47.52 5.61
N LYS A 148 14.03 47.35 6.87
CA LYS A 148 14.05 48.44 7.87
C LYS A 148 15.46 48.98 8.11
N LEU A 149 16.47 48.10 8.15
CA LEU A 149 17.86 48.54 8.28
C LEU A 149 18.35 49.31 7.05
N LYS A 150 17.90 48.97 5.85
CA LYS A 150 18.24 49.73 4.62
C LYS A 150 17.66 51.14 4.61
N GLU A 151 16.46 51.30 5.17
CA GLU A 151 15.78 52.60 5.27
C GLU A 151 16.48 53.53 6.26
N VAL A 152 17.01 52.98 7.37
CA VAL A 152 17.72 53.75 8.40
C VAL A 152 19.19 53.98 8.03
N ASP A 153 19.92 52.90 7.72
CA ASP A 153 21.38 52.92 7.50
C ASP A 153 21.80 51.94 6.37
N PRO A 154 22.01 52.42 5.13
CA PRO A 154 22.32 51.54 4.00
C PRO A 154 23.66 50.80 4.15
N GLU A 155 24.68 51.42 4.74
CA GLU A 155 26.00 50.81 4.95
C GLU A 155 25.98 49.68 5.99
N LYS A 156 25.20 49.85 7.06
CA LYS A 156 25.01 48.76 8.05
C LYS A 156 24.21 47.61 7.43
N ALA A 157 23.25 47.90 6.57
CA ALA A 157 22.50 46.86 5.88
C ALA A 157 23.37 46.03 4.94
N THR A 158 24.26 46.64 4.15
CA THR A 158 25.16 45.90 3.25
C THR A 158 26.12 45.00 4.02
N THR A 159 26.72 45.49 5.10
CA THR A 159 27.62 44.68 5.96
C THR A 159 26.89 43.51 6.63
N VAL A 160 25.63 43.71 7.06
CA VAL A 160 24.81 42.61 7.61
C VAL A 160 24.49 41.57 6.53
N GLU A 161 24.10 42.01 5.32
CA GLU A 161 23.84 41.10 4.20
C GLU A 161 25.08 40.29 3.81
N GLU A 162 26.25 40.90 3.79
CA GLU A 162 27.52 40.22 3.53
C GLU A 162 27.83 39.17 4.59
N LYS A 163 27.71 39.54 5.88
CA LYS A 163 27.86 38.59 6.99
C LYS A 163 26.90 37.42 6.87
N GLU A 164 25.65 37.64 6.47
CA GLU A 164 24.69 36.57 6.23
C GLU A 164 25.03 35.70 5.02
N LYS A 165 25.51 36.30 3.92
CA LYS A 165 25.97 35.57 2.72
C LYS A 165 27.13 34.64 3.07
N TRP A 166 28.13 35.11 3.83
CA TRP A 166 29.25 34.29 4.29
C TRP A 166 28.82 33.17 5.23
N LYS A 167 27.98 33.47 6.23
CA LYS A 167 27.40 32.45 7.12
C LYS A 167 26.65 31.37 6.34
N LYS A 168 25.88 31.76 5.31
CA LYS A 168 25.16 30.83 4.43
C LYS A 168 26.12 29.98 3.60
N ALA A 169 27.23 30.53 3.13
CA ALA A 169 28.24 29.80 2.38
C ALA A 169 28.93 28.73 3.25
N ILE A 170 29.32 29.08 4.48
CA ILE A 170 29.92 28.15 5.45
C ILE A 170 28.95 27.00 5.78
N LEU A 171 27.70 27.31 6.11
CA LEU A 171 26.71 26.26 6.41
C LEU A 171 26.44 25.35 5.20
N LYS A 172 26.52 25.87 3.97
CA LYS A 172 26.39 25.06 2.76
C LYS A 172 27.61 24.16 2.53
N SER A 173 28.83 24.64 2.81
CA SER A 173 30.04 23.81 2.71
C SER A 173 30.04 22.69 3.76
N GLU A 174 29.46 22.96 4.94
CA GLU A 174 29.17 21.95 5.97
C GLU A 174 28.01 20.99 5.60
N ASN A 175 27.50 21.04 4.37
CA ASN A 175 26.36 20.24 3.87
C ASN A 175 25.03 20.45 4.64
N VAL A 176 24.87 21.57 5.34
CA VAL A 176 23.63 21.91 6.04
C VAL A 176 22.62 22.50 5.05
N LYS A 177 21.44 21.86 4.95
CA LYS A 177 20.36 22.30 4.04
C LYS A 177 19.63 23.52 4.62
N ILE A 178 19.73 24.66 3.94
CA ILE A 178 19.10 25.93 4.33
C ILE A 178 17.84 26.16 3.48
N LYS A 179 16.69 26.40 4.12
CA LYS A 179 15.39 26.64 3.47
C LYS A 179 14.83 28.02 3.81
N ASP A 180 15.42 29.05 3.24
CA ASP A 180 15.09 30.47 3.50
C ASP A 180 14.20 31.11 2.41
N ASN A 181 14.06 30.49 1.24
CA ASN A 181 13.26 31.05 0.13
C ASN A 181 11.74 31.04 0.41
N PRO A 182 11.05 32.19 0.55
CA PRO A 182 9.64 32.24 0.95
C PRO A 182 8.70 31.63 -0.10
N GLU A 183 8.97 31.82 -1.39
CA GLU A 183 8.14 31.23 -2.45
C GLU A 183 8.15 29.70 -2.43
N LEU A 184 9.32 29.10 -2.20
CA LEU A 184 9.47 27.65 -2.11
C LEU A 184 8.81 27.11 -0.84
N LEU A 185 8.85 27.87 0.26
CA LEU A 185 8.14 27.55 1.50
C LEU A 185 6.62 27.60 1.29
N LYS A 186 6.08 28.63 0.61
CA LYS A 186 4.67 28.72 0.22
C LYS A 186 4.25 27.54 -0.68
N LYS A 187 5.06 27.19 -1.69
CA LYS A 187 4.84 26.01 -2.55
C LYS A 187 4.84 24.70 -1.74
N SER A 188 5.73 24.57 -0.76
CA SER A 188 5.82 23.41 0.11
C SER A 188 4.60 23.26 1.03
N LEU A 189 4.07 24.37 1.55
CA LEU A 189 2.81 24.40 2.30
C LEU A 189 1.64 23.92 1.44
N LYS A 190 1.48 24.47 0.23
CA LYS A 190 0.46 24.03 -0.72
C LYS A 190 0.56 22.53 -1.04
N ARG A 191 1.78 21.99 -1.17
CA ARG A 191 1.99 20.54 -1.35
C ARG A 191 1.54 19.73 -0.13
N GLN A 192 1.87 20.17 1.09
CA GLN A 192 1.41 19.50 2.31
C GLN A 192 -0.11 19.50 2.43
N GLU A 193 -0.76 20.62 2.11
CA GLU A 193 -2.22 20.72 2.11
C GLU A 193 -2.85 19.79 1.07
N LYS A 194 -2.31 19.74 -0.16
CA LYS A 194 -2.77 18.79 -1.18
C LYS A 194 -2.65 17.33 -0.71
N ILE A 195 -1.54 16.97 -0.06
CA ILE A 195 -1.35 15.63 0.50
C ILE A 195 -2.38 15.34 1.59
N LYS A 196 -2.60 16.28 2.52
CA LYS A 196 -3.62 16.14 3.57
C LYS A 196 -5.02 15.97 2.99
N LYS A 197 -5.39 16.78 1.99
CA LYS A 197 -6.67 16.67 1.27
C LYS A 197 -6.82 15.29 0.61
N LYS A 198 -5.78 14.79 -0.08
CA LYS A 198 -5.79 13.44 -0.68
C LYS A 198 -6.00 12.36 0.38
N LYS A 199 -5.25 12.41 1.49
CA LYS A 199 -5.39 11.45 2.60
C LYS A 199 -6.79 11.48 3.21
N ALA A 200 -7.34 12.68 3.42
CA ALA A 200 -8.69 12.85 3.95
C ALA A 200 -9.75 12.23 3.02
N LYS A 201 -9.65 12.47 1.70
CA LYS A 201 -10.54 11.86 0.70
C LYS A 201 -10.47 10.34 0.75
N VAL A 202 -9.27 9.76 0.66
CA VAL A 202 -9.07 8.31 0.71
C VAL A 202 -9.65 7.70 1.98
N TRP A 203 -9.57 8.41 3.11
CA TRP A 203 -10.16 7.93 4.36
C TRP A 203 -11.68 7.97 4.33
N LYS A 204 -12.27 9.06 3.82
CA LYS A 204 -13.73 9.17 3.62
C LYS A 204 -14.25 8.06 2.72
N ASP A 205 -13.65 7.88 1.55
CA ASP A 205 -14.01 6.82 0.59
C ASP A 205 -13.96 5.43 1.25
N ARG A 206 -12.98 5.20 2.15
CA ARG A 206 -12.84 3.93 2.87
C ARG A 206 -13.96 3.72 3.88
N VAL A 207 -14.36 4.77 4.60
CA VAL A 207 -15.47 4.72 5.56
C VAL A 207 -16.78 4.46 4.82
N GLU A 208 -17.07 5.25 3.79
CA GLU A 208 -18.27 5.10 2.95
C GLU A 208 -18.35 3.69 2.33
N HIS A 209 -17.24 3.19 1.78
CA HIS A 209 -17.19 1.82 1.23
C HIS A 209 -17.42 0.74 2.29
N THR A 210 -17.01 0.99 3.53
CA THR A 210 -17.22 0.05 4.64
C THR A 210 -18.69 0.07 5.07
N GLU A 211 -19.30 1.24 5.16
CA GLU A 211 -20.71 1.43 5.51
C GLU A 211 -21.64 0.85 4.45
N THR A 212 -21.41 1.15 3.18
CA THR A 212 -22.17 0.57 2.06
C THR A 212 -22.08 -0.96 2.04
N ARG A 213 -20.90 -1.54 2.31
CA ARG A 213 -20.76 -3.01 2.46
C ARG A 213 -21.54 -3.58 3.63
N LYS A 214 -21.59 -2.87 4.76
CA LYS A 214 -22.39 -3.29 5.93
C LYS A 214 -23.88 -3.23 5.60
N GLN A 215 -24.35 -2.13 5.03
CA GLN A 215 -25.73 -1.93 4.61
C GLN A 215 -26.16 -2.98 3.57
N ALA A 216 -25.37 -3.20 2.52
CA ALA A 216 -25.68 -4.20 1.49
C ALA A 216 -25.82 -5.62 2.06
N LYS A 217 -24.98 -5.99 3.05
CA LYS A 217 -25.10 -7.28 3.75
C LYS A 217 -26.39 -7.34 4.56
N GLN A 218 -26.73 -6.27 5.28
CA GLN A 218 -27.92 -6.21 6.10
C GLN A 218 -29.20 -6.24 5.25
N GLU A 219 -29.23 -5.52 4.12
CA GLU A 219 -30.31 -5.57 3.14
C GLU A 219 -30.46 -6.95 2.51
N LYS A 220 -29.36 -7.62 2.17
CA LYS A 220 -29.42 -8.99 1.67
C LYS A 220 -30.03 -9.93 2.70
N ARG A 221 -29.67 -9.76 3.98
CA ARG A 221 -30.26 -10.54 5.08
C ARG A 221 -31.75 -10.23 5.25
N SER A 222 -32.16 -8.97 5.25
CA SER A 222 -33.57 -8.59 5.40
C SER A 222 -34.42 -9.11 4.24
N LYS A 223 -33.94 -8.96 2.99
CA LYS A 223 -34.58 -9.51 1.78
C LYS A 223 -34.72 -11.03 1.85
N ASN A 224 -33.69 -11.75 2.28
CA ASN A 224 -33.76 -13.21 2.45
C ASN A 224 -34.74 -13.64 3.55
N ILE A 225 -34.80 -12.92 4.67
CA ILE A 225 -35.77 -13.19 5.75
C ILE A 225 -37.20 -12.93 5.27
N GLN A 226 -37.44 -11.81 4.61
CA GLN A 226 -38.74 -11.49 4.02
C GLN A 226 -39.17 -12.54 3.00
N LYS A 227 -38.25 -12.97 2.12
CA LYS A 227 -38.51 -14.05 1.17
C LYS A 227 -38.90 -15.34 1.88
N ARG A 228 -38.15 -15.76 2.91
CA ARG A 228 -38.51 -16.95 3.71
C ARG A 228 -39.89 -16.83 4.38
N LYS A 229 -40.25 -15.64 4.88
CA LYS A 229 -41.59 -15.40 5.45
C LYS A 229 -42.69 -15.54 4.40
N LYS A 230 -42.51 -14.94 3.22
CA LYS A 230 -43.43 -15.07 2.08
C LYS A 230 -43.54 -16.51 1.60
N ASP A 231 -42.42 -17.19 1.36
CA ASP A 231 -42.41 -18.60 0.92
C ASP A 231 -43.15 -19.52 1.91
N LYS A 232 -43.03 -19.28 3.23
CA LYS A 232 -43.80 -20.03 4.24
C LYS A 232 -45.30 -19.79 4.13
N LEU A 233 -45.73 -18.54 3.97
CA LEU A 233 -47.14 -18.19 3.77
C LEU A 233 -47.68 -18.80 2.47
N ASP A 234 -46.96 -18.62 1.36
CA ASP A 234 -47.33 -19.15 0.04
C ASP A 234 -47.43 -20.68 0.06
N ASN A 235 -46.51 -21.37 0.74
CA ASN A 235 -46.58 -22.82 0.91
C ASN A 235 -47.78 -23.26 1.75
N LYS A 236 -48.14 -22.49 2.79
CA LYS A 236 -49.36 -22.76 3.59
C LYS A 236 -50.61 -22.59 2.73
N ILE A 237 -50.70 -21.53 1.94
CA ILE A 237 -51.80 -21.27 1.01
C ILE A 237 -51.88 -22.36 -0.06
N LYS A 238 -50.77 -22.73 -0.69
CA LYS A 238 -50.72 -23.81 -1.69
C LYS A 238 -51.17 -25.15 -1.11
N ARG A 239 -50.77 -25.49 0.11
CA ARG A 239 -51.20 -26.73 0.79
C ARG A 239 -52.71 -26.72 1.09
N ALA A 240 -53.27 -25.58 1.51
CA ALA A 240 -54.71 -25.47 1.75
C ALA A 240 -55.53 -25.59 0.45
N LYS A 241 -55.10 -24.89 -0.61
CA LYS A 241 -55.71 -24.99 -1.95
C LYS A 241 -55.70 -26.42 -2.48
N LYS A 242 -54.57 -27.15 -2.36
CA LYS A 242 -54.49 -28.58 -2.74
C LYS A 242 -55.45 -29.49 -1.97
N LYS A 243 -55.84 -29.11 -0.75
CA LYS A 243 -56.81 -29.84 0.08
C LYS A 243 -58.25 -29.35 -0.13
N GLY A 244 -58.52 -28.51 -1.13
CA GLY A 244 -59.84 -27.96 -1.40
C GLY A 244 -60.35 -26.94 -0.38
N ARG A 245 -59.50 -26.46 0.54
CA ARG A 245 -59.90 -25.45 1.54
C ARG A 245 -59.71 -24.04 0.98
N VAL A 246 -60.79 -23.27 0.86
CA VAL A 246 -60.73 -21.84 0.50
C VAL A 246 -60.23 -21.06 1.72
N ILE A 247 -59.16 -20.27 1.55
CA ILE A 247 -58.68 -19.35 2.59
C ILE A 247 -59.25 -17.96 2.28
N PRO A 248 -60.21 -17.44 3.05
CA PRO A 248 -60.68 -16.08 2.90
C PRO A 248 -59.63 -15.10 3.45
N GLY A 249 -59.36 -14.02 2.70
CA GLY A 249 -58.46 -12.94 3.12
C GLY A 249 -56.98 -13.08 2.74
N PHE A 250 -56.62 -14.00 1.85
CA PHE A 250 -55.30 -14.12 1.20
C PHE A 250 -55.41 -14.35 -0.30
#